data_AF-A0A349UK80-F1
#
_entry.id   AF-A0A349UK80-F1
#
_cell.length_a   1.000
_cell.length_b   1.000
_cell.length_c   1.000
_cell.angle_alpha   90.00
_cell.angle_beta   90.00
_cell.angle_gamma   90.00
#
_symmetry.space_group_name_H-M   'P 1'
#
loop_
_entity.id
_entity.type
_entity.pdbx_description
1 polymer ?
#
loop_
_entity_poly.entity_id
_entity_poly.type
_entity_poly.pdbx_seq_one_letter_code
_entity_poly.pdbx_strand_id
1 'polypeptide(L)'
;ITVNCAILGAALFMVNKGFTGLDALVYGFGCGLGWFVAIVLMAGIRWKLRKARVPAALEGPGIALIVAGIMAMAFVIFTGMIKT
;
A
#
# COMPACT_ATOMS: atom_id res chain seq x y z
N ILE A 1 1.01 -5.16 14.34
CA ILE A 1 1.79 -5.27 13.07
C ILE A 1 1.91 -6.72 12.58
N THR A 2 1.95 -7.71 13.47
CA THR A 2 2.04 -9.15 13.17
C THR A 2 0.91 -9.69 12.30
N VAL A 3 -0.30 -9.10 12.39
CA VAL A 3 -1.48 -9.45 11.59
C VAL A 3 -1.70 -8.52 10.38
N ASN A 4 -0.64 -7.88 9.88
CA ASN A 4 -0.76 -7.00 8.71
C ASN A 4 -1.01 -7.82 7.44
N CYS A 5 -2.07 -7.49 6.72
CA CYS A 5 -2.47 -8.14 5.47
C CYS A 5 -1.40 -8.05 4.37
N ALA A 6 -0.66 -6.96 4.28
CA ALA A 6 0.41 -6.79 3.31
C ALA A 6 1.61 -7.70 3.61
N ILE A 7 1.94 -7.90 4.89
CA ILE A 7 3.06 -8.75 5.31
C ILE A 7 2.71 -10.23 5.11
N LEU A 8 1.49 -10.63 5.47
CA LEU A 8 0.99 -11.99 5.23
C LEU A 8 0.97 -12.31 3.73
N GLY A 9 0.48 -11.38 2.89
CA GLY A 9 0.46 -11.54 1.45
C GLY A 9 1.87 -11.67 0.85
N ALA A 10 2.81 -10.81 1.27
CA ALA A 10 4.20 -10.89 0.81
C ALA A 10 4.84 -12.23 1.17
N ALA A 11 4.65 -12.73 2.40
CA ALA A 11 5.14 -14.03 2.82
C ALA A 11 4.53 -15.19 2.00
N LEU A 12 3.22 -15.15 1.74
CA LEU A 12 2.53 -16.16 0.94
C LEU A 12 3.05 -16.21 -0.50
N PHE A 13 3.20 -15.05 -1.15
CA PHE A 13 3.74 -14.97 -2.52
C PHE A 13 5.21 -15.37 -2.60
N MET A 14 6.01 -15.08 -1.55
CA MET A 14 7.41 -15.50 -1.49
C MET A 14 7.54 -17.03 -1.50
N VAL A 15 6.72 -17.73 -0.72
CA VAL A 15 6.70 -19.20 -0.68
C VAL A 15 6.19 -19.78 -2.00
N ASN A 16 5.11 -19.20 -2.55
CA ASN A 16 4.51 -19.72 -3.79
C ASN A 16 5.44 -19.58 -5.02
N LYS A 17 6.33 -18.57 -5.03
CA LYS A 17 7.34 -18.40 -6.09
C LYS A 17 8.65 -19.15 -5.84
N GLY A 18 8.82 -19.78 -4.68
CA GLY A 18 10.03 -20.54 -4.35
C GLY A 18 11.31 -19.70 -4.26
N PHE A 19 11.21 -18.40 -3.93
CA PHE A 19 12.39 -17.55 -3.78
C PHE A 19 13.27 -18.05 -2.63
N THR A 20 14.58 -18.20 -2.87
CA THR A 20 15.54 -18.69 -1.87
C THR A 20 16.68 -17.69 -1.66
N GLY A 21 17.22 -17.67 -0.43
CA GLY A 21 18.41 -16.88 -0.08
C GLY A 21 18.29 -15.39 -0.39
N LEU A 22 19.11 -14.92 -1.35
CA LEU A 22 19.23 -13.50 -1.72
C LEU A 22 17.98 -12.96 -2.44
N ASP A 23 17.30 -13.78 -3.24
CA ASP A 23 16.09 -13.35 -3.96
C ASP A 23 14.94 -13.04 -3.00
N ALA A 24 14.85 -13.82 -1.91
CA ALA A 24 13.87 -13.59 -0.84
C ALA A 24 14.14 -12.28 -0.09
N LEU A 25 15.42 -11.92 0.13
CA LEU A 25 15.79 -10.66 0.77
C LEU A 25 15.43 -9.46 -0.10
N VAL A 26 15.76 -9.51 -1.40
CA VAL A 26 15.44 -8.43 -2.34
C VAL A 26 13.93 -8.29 -2.53
N TYR A 27 13.21 -9.41 -2.64
CA TYR A 27 11.75 -9.42 -2.72
C TYR A 27 11.09 -8.84 -1.46
N GLY A 28 11.54 -9.27 -0.27
CA GLY A 28 11.04 -8.74 1.00
C GLY A 28 11.29 -7.24 1.15
N PHE A 29 12.48 -6.76 0.76
CA PHE A 29 12.82 -5.34 0.78
C PHE A 29 11.97 -4.54 -0.22
N GLY A 30 11.74 -5.06 -1.43
CA GLY A 30 10.87 -4.45 -2.44
C GLY A 30 9.42 -4.34 -1.97
N CYS A 31 8.86 -5.40 -1.37
CA CYS A 31 7.52 -5.37 -0.78
C CYS A 31 7.43 -4.37 0.38
N GLY A 32 8.46 -4.31 1.24
CA GLY A 32 8.54 -3.34 2.34
C GLY A 32 8.57 -1.89 1.85
N LEU A 33 9.37 -1.60 0.82
CA LEU A 33 9.44 -0.27 0.19
C LEU A 33 8.10 0.14 -0.44
N GLY A 34 7.44 -0.78 -1.15
CA GLY A 34 6.12 -0.50 -1.74
C GLY A 34 5.08 -0.14 -0.67
N TRP A 35 5.05 -0.90 0.43
CA TRP A 35 4.17 -0.60 1.57
C TRP A 35 4.51 0.72 2.26
N PHE A 36 5.80 1.03 2.42
CA PHE A 36 6.26 2.31 2.97
C PHE A 36 5.77 3.49 2.12
N VAL A 37 5.95 3.43 0.79
CA VAL A 37 5.49 4.48 -0.14
C VAL A 37 3.97 4.66 -0.03
N ALA A 38 3.20 3.57 0.03
CA ALA A 38 1.75 3.65 0.18
C ALA A 38 1.31 4.36 1.47
N ILE A 39 1.98 4.09 2.60
CA ILE A 39 1.67 4.74 3.88
C ILE A 39 2.09 6.21 3.90
N VAL A 40 3.25 6.55 3.34
CA VAL A 40 3.70 7.95 3.25
C VAL A 40 2.73 8.78 2.41
N LEU A 41 2.24 8.23 1.29
CA LEU A 41 1.21 8.88 0.46
C LEU A 41 -0.11 9.07 1.23
N MET A 42 -0.60 8.02 1.90
CA MET A 42 -1.75 8.10 2.81
C MET A 42 -1.60 9.22 3.84
N ALA A 43 -0.45 9.30 4.50
CA ALA A 43 -0.17 10.29 5.53
C ALA A 43 -0.14 11.71 4.95
N GLY A 44 0.49 11.90 3.79
CA GLY A 44 0.53 13.18 3.09
C GLY A 44 -0.87 13.68 2.68
N ILE A 45 -1.70 12.80 2.14
CA ILE A 45 -3.08 13.14 1.75
C ILE A 45 -3.89 13.50 3.00
N ARG A 46 -3.78 12.71 4.08
CA ARG A 46 -4.46 13.01 5.35
C ARG A 46 -4.05 14.35 5.95
N TRP A 47 -2.76 14.70 5.86
CA TRP A 47 -2.27 15.98 6.37
C TRP A 47 -2.86 17.17 5.60
N LYS A 48 -2.94 17.05 4.27
CA LYS A 48 -3.57 18.07 3.42
C LYS A 48 -5.08 18.17 3.69
N LEU A 49 -5.73 17.03 3.87
CA LEU A 49 -7.16 16.93 4.09
C LEU A 49 -7.61 17.53 5.43
N ARG A 50 -6.75 17.51 6.46
CA ARG A 50 -7.00 18.19 7.75
C ARG A 50 -7.15 19.71 7.62
N LYS A 51 -6.60 20.32 6.57
CA LYS A 51 -6.76 21.75 6.27
C LYS A 51 -7.98 22.04 5.39
N ALA A 52 -8.62 21.02 4.82
CA ALA A 52 -9.80 21.15 3.97
C ALA A 52 -11.08 21.07 4.80
N ARG A 53 -12.16 21.72 4.33
CA ARG A 53 -13.50 21.57 4.92
C ARG A 53 -14.08 20.21 4.55
N VAL A 54 -13.83 19.20 5.37
CA VAL A 54 -14.49 17.90 5.27
C VAL A 54 -15.82 17.97 6.02
N PRO A 55 -16.94 17.52 5.44
CA PRO A 55 -18.22 17.46 6.17
C PRO A 55 -18.11 16.47 7.34
N ALA A 56 -18.64 16.86 8.51
CA ALA A 56 -18.49 16.11 9.77
C ALA A 56 -18.94 14.64 9.70
N ALA A 57 -19.89 14.32 8.82
CA ALA A 57 -20.38 12.95 8.61
C ALA A 57 -19.35 12.01 7.94
N LEU A 58 -18.34 12.55 7.26
CA LEU A 58 -17.31 11.79 6.54
C LEU A 58 -15.94 11.84 7.26
N GLU A 59 -15.86 12.53 8.39
CA GLU A 59 -14.63 12.73 9.13
C GLU A 59 -14.14 11.43 9.77
N GLY A 60 -12.84 11.13 9.64
CA GLY A 60 -12.26 9.89 10.16
C GLY A 60 -12.23 8.75 9.12
N PRO A 61 -12.91 7.61 9.35
CA PRO A 61 -12.75 6.40 8.53
C PRO A 61 -13.39 6.51 7.14
N GLY A 62 -14.47 7.28 7.00
CA GLY A 62 -15.19 7.42 5.73
C GLY A 62 -14.31 8.03 4.63
N ILE A 63 -13.68 9.17 4.91
CA ILE A 63 -12.81 9.81 3.93
C ILE A 63 -11.51 9.04 3.68
N ALA A 64 -11.02 8.29 4.67
CA ALA A 64 -9.86 7.43 4.49
C ALA A 64 -10.12 6.31 3.47
N LEU A 65 -11.33 5.74 3.44
CA LEU A 65 -11.74 4.73 2.45
C LEU A 65 -11.84 5.31 1.04
N ILE A 66 -12.39 6.52 0.90
CA ILE A 66 -12.47 7.21 -0.41
C ILE A 66 -11.06 7.48 -0.94
N VAL A 67 -10.18 8.01 -0.09
CA VAL A 67 -8.77 8.23 -0.44
C VAL A 67 -8.08 6.92 -0.79
N ALA A 68 -8.30 5.85 -0.03
CA ALA A 68 -7.78 4.51 -0.34
C ALA A 68 -8.24 3.99 -1.71
N GLY A 69 -9.52 4.20 -2.07
CA GLY A 69 -10.04 3.85 -3.39
C GLY A 69 -9.37 4.63 -4.53
N ILE A 70 -9.19 5.94 -4.36
CA ILE A 70 -8.49 6.78 -5.34
C ILE A 70 -7.01 6.37 -5.47
N MET A 71 -6.34 6.08 -4.35
CA MET A 71 -4.97 5.57 -4.38
C MET A 71 -4.88 4.20 -5.07
N ALA A 72 -5.84 3.30 -4.85
CA ALA A 72 -5.87 2.02 -5.55
C ALA A 72 -5.94 2.22 -7.08
N MET A 73 -6.78 3.13 -7.56
CA MET A 73 -6.84 3.48 -8.99
C MET A 73 -5.52 4.06 -9.50
N ALA A 74 -4.83 4.90 -8.71
CA ALA A 74 -3.51 5.42 -9.06
C ALA A 74 -2.46 4.29 -9.15
N PHE A 75 -2.51 3.30 -8.25
CA PHE A 75 -1.59 2.16 -8.27
C PHE A 75 -1.84 1.18 -9.42
N VAL A 76 -3.07 1.10 -9.94
CA VAL A 76 -3.38 0.25 -11.12
C VAL A 76 -2.55 0.65 -12.34
N ILE A 77 -2.10 1.91 -12.46
CA ILE A 77 -1.22 2.37 -13.55
C ILE A 77 0.07 1.54 -13.64
N PHE A 78 0.58 1.02 -12.51
CA PHE A 78 1.80 0.22 -12.47
C PHE A 78 1.62 -1.24 -12.93
N THR A 79 0.38 -1.72 -13.08
CA THR A 79 0.10 -3.14 -13.43
C THR A 79 0.57 -3.53 -14.83
N GLY A 80 0.77 -2.56 -15.73
CA GLY A 80 1.27 -2.79 -17.10
C GLY A 80 2.78 -2.62 -17.28
N MET A 81 3.53 -2.27 -16.22
CA MET A 81 4.95 -1.88 -16.35
C MET A 81 5.92 -3.05 -16.48
N ILE A 82 5.54 -4.25 -16.05
CA ILE A 82 6.38 -5.45 -16.13
C ILE A 82 5.62 -6.48 -16.95
N LYS A 83 5.87 -6.49 -18.27
CA LYS A 83 5.52 -7.63 -19.13
C LYS A 83 6.69 -8.61 -19.05
N THR A 84 6.48 -9.73 -18.37
CA THR A 84 7.26 -10.96 -18.57
C THR A 84 6.44 -11.87 -19.48
#